data_AF-A2F3S0-F1
#
_entry.id   AF-A2F3S0-F1
#
_cell.length_a   1.000
_cell.length_b   1.000
_cell.length_c   1.000
_cell.angle_alpha   90.00
_cell.angle_beta   90.00
_cell.angle_gamma   90.00
#
_symmetry.space_group_name_H-M   'P 1'
#
loop_
_entity.id
_entity.type
_entity.pdbx_description
1 polymer ?
#
loop_
_entity_poly.entity_id
_entity_poly.type
_entity_poly.pdbx_seq_one_letter_code
_entity_poly.pdbx_strand_id
1 'polypeptide(L)'
;MDHLAQTTYSTINDLRIKKQNAIDVLDFETAESYENQIQTEIANFAKYQMQDALTQAKFQIEKYRKYAEKRLEDEAEESRKNTQMIYSKYQVLVESTEERHISELMEIEQDRTYTLITESERDVDEQIKLLEEAKAEAKVCHFDKAKELRQQAHDVAKEELERRRVETETKFAQLKETTIQNQKDELEKITKDHETEVNEEHTRQEKQFENSIKEFIDEFKMIETKSIANFNAVATKNVNLADMVSEIKEVTQEQINYFKGKQRVVPVMQQYEKLKIGTTKPPKVESPKPSMAKTTGAFPNVAERSFKAQSAFSKTTNSANRSRPMSSIGLLSLRPMSRANRK
;
A
#
# COMPACT_ATOMS: atom_id res chain seq x y z
N MET A 1 -3.86 -35.80 43.12
CA MET A 1 -2.56 -35.52 43.77
C MET A 1 -2.65 -35.75 45.28
N ASP A 2 -3.55 -35.06 45.98
CA ASP A 2 -3.60 -35.08 47.46
C ASP A 2 -3.86 -36.46 48.07
N HIS A 3 -4.75 -37.26 47.49
CA HIS A 3 -5.07 -38.59 48.02
C HIS A 3 -3.90 -39.59 47.92
N LEU A 4 -3.13 -39.57 46.82
CA LEU A 4 -1.97 -40.46 46.63
C LEU A 4 -0.83 -40.06 47.57
N ALA A 5 -0.53 -38.76 47.66
CA ALA A 5 0.44 -38.24 48.60
C ALA A 5 0.07 -38.62 50.05
N GLN A 6 -1.19 -38.42 50.44
CA GLN A 6 -1.68 -38.73 51.77
C GLN A 6 -1.59 -40.23 52.11
N THR A 7 -1.87 -41.09 51.13
CA THR A 7 -1.75 -42.55 51.28
C THR A 7 -0.28 -42.97 51.44
N THR A 8 0.62 -42.46 50.57
CA THR A 8 2.07 -42.74 50.67
C THR A 8 2.66 -42.23 51.99
N TYR A 9 2.27 -41.05 52.46
CA TYR A 9 2.70 -40.53 53.77
C TYR A 9 2.22 -41.40 54.94
N SER A 10 0.98 -41.90 54.90
CA SER A 10 0.47 -42.83 55.91
C SER A 10 1.27 -44.13 55.91
N THR A 11 1.49 -44.74 54.74
CA THR A 11 2.26 -45.98 54.60
C THR A 11 3.72 -45.83 55.06
N ILE A 12 4.38 -44.72 54.72
CA ILE A 12 5.74 -44.43 55.18
C ILE A 12 5.78 -44.26 56.70
N ASN A 13 4.80 -43.59 57.31
CA ASN A 13 4.74 -43.43 58.76
C ASN A 13 4.52 -44.76 59.48
N ASP A 14 3.65 -45.62 58.96
CA ASP A 14 3.44 -46.96 59.50
C ASP A 14 4.72 -47.80 59.44
N LEU A 15 5.45 -47.74 58.32
CA LEU A 15 6.74 -48.41 58.16
C LEU A 15 7.81 -47.83 59.10
N ARG A 16 7.82 -46.52 59.35
CA ARG A 16 8.73 -45.89 60.32
C ARG A 16 8.48 -46.36 61.74
N ILE A 17 7.21 -46.48 62.14
CA ILE A 17 6.83 -47.02 63.46
C ILE A 17 7.27 -48.48 63.58
N LYS A 18 7.02 -49.30 62.55
CA LYS A 18 7.45 -50.71 62.52
C LYS A 18 8.97 -50.84 62.59
N LYS A 19 9.72 -49.97 61.88
CA LYS A 19 11.19 -49.92 61.96
C LYS A 19 11.66 -49.60 63.37
N GLN A 20 11.07 -48.59 64.02
CA GLN A 20 11.45 -48.22 65.39
C GLN A 20 11.20 -49.36 66.37
N ASN A 21 10.04 -50.01 66.28
CA ASN A 21 9.72 -51.17 67.12
C ASN A 21 10.70 -52.33 66.92
N ALA A 22 11.13 -52.60 65.68
CA ALA A 22 12.14 -53.62 65.37
C ALA A 22 13.52 -53.28 65.98
N ILE A 23 13.91 -52.00 65.94
CA ILE A 23 15.13 -51.50 66.60
C ILE A 23 15.04 -51.68 68.12
N ASP A 24 13.89 -51.35 68.72
CA ASP A 24 13.69 -51.42 70.18
C ASP A 24 13.76 -52.85 70.71
N VAL A 25 13.44 -53.86 69.88
CA VAL A 25 13.58 -55.29 70.19
C VAL A 25 14.88 -55.93 69.67
N LEU A 26 15.82 -55.12 69.16
CA LEU A 26 17.13 -55.52 68.63
C LEU A 26 17.07 -56.44 67.38
N ASP A 27 15.99 -56.38 66.60
CA ASP A 27 15.84 -57.09 65.32
C ASP A 27 16.29 -56.20 64.15
N PHE A 28 17.60 -56.14 63.92
CA PHE A 28 18.20 -55.28 62.92
C PHE A 28 17.95 -55.70 61.48
N GLU A 29 17.79 -57.01 61.21
CA GLU A 29 17.47 -57.52 59.87
C GLU A 29 16.08 -57.04 59.43
N THR A 30 15.10 -57.12 60.33
CA THR A 30 13.75 -56.62 60.07
C THR A 30 13.74 -55.09 59.97
N ALA A 31 14.52 -54.37 60.78
CA ALA A 31 14.64 -52.92 60.69
C ALA A 31 15.25 -52.45 59.35
N GLU A 32 16.27 -53.14 58.85
CA GLU A 32 16.86 -52.89 57.52
C GLU A 32 15.85 -53.15 56.40
N SER A 33 15.08 -54.24 56.49
CA SER A 33 14.00 -54.54 55.55
C SER A 33 12.95 -53.42 55.49
N TYR A 34 12.53 -52.88 56.64
CA TYR A 34 11.60 -51.74 56.68
C TYR A 34 12.21 -50.45 56.15
N GLU A 35 13.50 -50.18 56.39
CA GLU A 35 14.18 -49.04 55.78
C GLU A 35 14.22 -49.17 54.25
N ASN A 36 14.53 -50.35 53.71
CA ASN A 36 14.50 -50.61 52.27
C ASN A 36 13.09 -50.40 51.68
N GLN A 37 12.04 -50.80 52.39
CA GLN A 37 10.65 -50.54 52.00
C GLN A 37 10.30 -49.04 52.01
N ILE A 38 10.74 -48.30 53.03
CA ILE A 38 10.56 -46.83 53.10
C ILE A 38 11.26 -46.15 51.91
N GLN A 39 12.50 -46.53 51.63
CA GLN A 39 13.26 -45.97 50.50
C GLN A 39 12.59 -46.29 49.15
N THR A 40 12.00 -47.49 49.02
CA THR A 40 11.25 -47.91 47.83
C THR A 40 9.99 -47.08 47.64
N GLU A 41 9.19 -46.88 48.70
CA GLU A 41 7.97 -46.05 48.64
C GLU A 41 8.29 -44.58 48.32
N ILE A 42 9.35 -44.02 48.92
CA ILE A 42 9.84 -42.67 48.60
C ILE A 42 10.26 -42.57 47.13
N ALA A 43 11.01 -43.56 46.61
CA ALA A 43 11.45 -43.57 45.22
C ALA A 43 10.28 -43.71 44.24
N ASN A 44 9.30 -44.56 44.53
CA ASN A 44 8.09 -44.73 43.72
C ASN A 44 7.24 -43.46 43.67
N PHE A 45 7.07 -42.80 44.82
CA PHE A 45 6.33 -41.54 44.89
C PHE A 45 7.04 -40.42 44.13
N ALA A 46 8.37 -40.28 44.28
CA ALA A 46 9.17 -39.32 43.54
C ALA A 46 9.11 -39.59 42.02
N LYS A 47 9.17 -40.86 41.60
CA LYS A 47 9.00 -41.25 40.19
C LYS A 47 7.63 -40.83 39.64
N TYR A 48 6.55 -41.07 40.38
CA TYR A 48 5.20 -40.65 39.98
C TYR A 48 5.10 -39.12 39.84
N GLN A 49 5.62 -38.36 40.82
CA GLN A 49 5.61 -36.90 40.76
C GLN A 49 6.40 -36.35 39.57
N MET A 50 7.54 -36.95 39.24
CA MET A 50 8.31 -36.57 38.05
C MET A 50 7.55 -36.87 36.75
N GLN A 51 6.90 -38.03 36.65
CA GLN A 51 6.10 -38.41 35.47
C GLN A 51 4.90 -37.46 35.27
N ASP A 52 4.23 -37.09 36.36
CA ASP A 52 3.15 -36.11 36.30
C ASP A 52 3.67 -34.74 35.86
N ALA A 53 4.77 -34.27 36.44
CA ALA A 53 5.41 -33.01 36.06
C ALA A 53 5.86 -33.01 34.58
N LEU A 54 6.37 -34.13 34.07
CA LEU A 54 6.74 -34.29 32.66
C LEU A 54 5.50 -34.22 31.75
N THR A 55 4.41 -34.89 32.14
CA THR A 55 3.15 -34.88 31.40
C THR A 55 2.58 -33.46 31.32
N GLN A 56 2.60 -32.73 32.44
CA GLN A 56 2.18 -31.33 32.48
C GLN A 56 3.07 -30.44 31.60
N ALA A 57 4.39 -30.63 31.64
CA ALA A 57 5.33 -29.88 30.81
C ALA A 57 5.06 -30.07 29.31
N LYS A 58 4.88 -31.33 28.86
CA LYS A 58 4.53 -31.64 27.47
C LYS A 58 3.21 -30.99 27.05
N PHE A 59 2.21 -31.00 27.92
CA PHE A 59 0.95 -30.32 27.66
C PHE A 59 1.12 -28.81 27.49
N GLN A 60 1.94 -28.16 28.32
CA GLN A 60 2.23 -26.73 28.19
C GLN A 60 2.98 -26.40 26.90
N ILE A 61 3.97 -27.23 26.52
CA ILE A 61 4.71 -27.09 25.25
C ILE A 61 3.73 -27.16 24.07
N GLU A 62 2.87 -28.17 24.01
CA GLU A 62 1.92 -28.34 22.91
C GLU A 62 0.88 -27.20 22.87
N LYS A 63 0.40 -26.76 24.03
CA LYS A 63 -0.49 -25.61 24.12
C LYS A 63 0.17 -24.33 23.59
N TYR A 64 1.43 -24.09 23.98
CA TYR A 64 2.17 -22.92 23.53
C TYR A 64 2.50 -22.98 22.03
N ARG A 65 2.84 -24.17 21.52
CA ARG A 65 3.02 -24.40 20.08
C ARG A 65 1.80 -23.96 19.27
N LYS A 66 0.59 -24.39 19.65
CA LYS A 66 -0.65 -23.99 18.96
C LYS A 66 -0.88 -22.48 19.01
N TYR A 67 -0.57 -21.86 20.14
CA TYR A 67 -0.64 -20.41 20.27
C TYR A 67 0.35 -19.69 19.33
N ALA A 68 1.60 -20.14 19.29
CA ALA A 68 2.64 -19.60 18.42
C ALA A 68 2.29 -19.78 16.93
N GLU A 69 1.76 -20.94 16.54
CA GLU A 69 1.28 -21.20 15.17
C GLU A 69 0.17 -20.22 14.76
N LYS A 70 -0.84 -20.03 15.63
CA LYS A 70 -1.91 -19.07 15.38
C LYS A 70 -1.39 -17.64 15.26
N ARG A 71 -0.49 -17.23 16.15
CA ARG A 71 0.11 -15.88 16.10
C ARG A 71 0.86 -15.63 14.80
N LEU A 72 1.61 -16.62 14.29
CA LEU A 72 2.27 -16.51 12.98
C LEU A 72 1.28 -16.41 11.81
N GLU A 73 0.14 -17.09 11.90
CA GLU A 73 -0.92 -17.00 10.91
C GLU A 73 -1.58 -15.61 10.92
N ASP A 74 -1.89 -15.08 12.11
CA ASP A 74 -2.43 -13.72 12.28
C ASP A 74 -1.46 -12.66 11.73
N GLU A 75 -0.16 -12.78 12.05
CA GLU A 75 0.91 -11.90 11.52
C GLU A 75 1.03 -11.99 9.99
N ALA A 76 0.87 -13.19 9.42
CA ALA A 76 0.87 -13.37 7.96
C ALA A 76 -0.37 -12.76 7.29
N GLU A 77 -1.54 -12.82 7.91
CA GLU A 77 -2.75 -12.19 7.39
C GLU A 77 -2.68 -10.66 7.46
N GLU A 78 -2.19 -10.11 8.57
CA GLU A 78 -1.94 -8.66 8.70
C GLU A 78 -0.94 -8.17 7.66
N SER A 79 0.14 -8.94 7.44
CA SER A 79 1.11 -8.68 6.39
C SER A 79 0.48 -8.59 5.00
N ARG A 80 -0.43 -9.53 4.65
CA ARG A 80 -1.16 -9.48 3.37
C ARG A 80 -2.04 -8.24 3.24
N LYS A 81 -2.76 -7.88 4.31
CA LYS A 81 -3.61 -6.68 4.34
C LYS A 81 -2.80 -5.40 4.14
N ASN A 82 -1.64 -5.30 4.77
CA ASN A 82 -0.75 -4.14 4.63
C ASN A 82 -0.21 -4.01 3.20
N THR A 83 0.26 -5.10 2.59
CA THR A 83 0.70 -5.10 1.19
C THR A 83 -0.42 -4.70 0.24
N GLN A 84 -1.63 -5.25 0.43
CA GLN A 84 -2.80 -4.89 -0.38
C GLN A 84 -3.19 -3.41 -0.23
N MET A 85 -3.08 -2.86 0.98
CA MET A 85 -3.34 -1.44 1.25
C MET A 85 -2.34 -0.54 0.53
N ILE A 86 -1.04 -0.89 0.55
CA ILE A 86 0.01 -0.18 -0.19
C ILE A 86 -0.33 -0.20 -1.69
N TYR A 87 -0.62 -1.37 -2.25
CA TYR A 87 -1.00 -1.50 -3.66
C TYR A 87 -2.20 -0.62 -4.03
N SER A 88 -3.28 -0.68 -3.23
CA SER A 88 -4.49 0.11 -3.45
C SER A 88 -4.21 1.63 -3.42
N LYS A 89 -3.44 2.09 -2.44
CA LYS A 89 -3.01 3.49 -2.31
C LYS A 89 -2.32 3.99 -3.58
N TYR A 90 -1.35 3.23 -4.10
CA TYR A 90 -0.61 3.64 -5.29
C TYR A 90 -1.41 3.48 -6.57
N GLN A 91 -2.31 2.49 -6.65
CA GLN A 91 -3.21 2.35 -7.81
C GLN A 91 -4.13 3.56 -7.96
N VAL A 92 -4.73 4.05 -6.86
CA VAL A 92 -5.55 5.28 -6.88
C VAL A 92 -4.70 6.49 -7.28
N LEU A 93 -3.44 6.55 -6.84
CA LEU A 93 -2.55 7.64 -7.19
C LEU A 93 -2.19 7.64 -8.70
N VAL A 94 -1.95 6.46 -9.29
CA VAL A 94 -1.75 6.32 -10.74
C VAL A 94 -3.00 6.77 -11.50
N GLU A 95 -4.17 6.25 -11.15
CA GLU A 95 -5.43 6.57 -11.83
C GLU A 95 -5.73 8.08 -11.78
N SER A 96 -5.63 8.69 -10.60
CA SER A 96 -5.85 10.14 -10.45
C SER A 96 -4.82 10.99 -11.22
N THR A 97 -3.58 10.52 -11.32
CA THR A 97 -2.52 11.20 -12.08
C THR A 97 -2.79 11.11 -13.58
N GLU A 98 -3.18 9.93 -14.08
CA GLU A 98 -3.56 9.74 -15.48
C GLU A 98 -4.77 10.60 -15.87
N GLU A 99 -5.82 10.62 -15.05
CA GLU A 99 -7.03 11.43 -15.28
C GLU A 99 -6.72 12.93 -15.35
N ARG A 100 -5.85 13.42 -14.45
CA ARG A 100 -5.40 14.81 -14.45
C ARG A 100 -4.65 15.16 -15.73
N HIS A 101 -3.65 14.35 -16.12
CA HIS A 101 -2.86 14.61 -17.33
C HIS A 101 -3.70 14.50 -18.61
N ILE A 102 -4.68 13.59 -18.65
CA ILE A 102 -5.65 13.52 -19.76
C ILE A 102 -6.46 14.81 -19.86
N SER A 103 -6.91 15.35 -18.72
CA SER A 103 -7.66 16.61 -18.67
C SER A 103 -6.82 17.78 -19.17
N GLU A 104 -5.56 17.89 -18.73
CA GLU A 104 -4.62 18.91 -19.19
C GLU A 104 -4.36 18.83 -20.70
N LEU A 105 -4.17 17.61 -21.23
CA LEU A 105 -4.00 17.41 -22.67
C LEU A 105 -5.25 17.81 -23.47
N MET A 106 -6.45 17.56 -22.92
CA MET A 106 -7.70 17.99 -23.54
C MET A 106 -7.83 19.52 -23.55
N GLU A 107 -7.47 20.20 -22.46
CA GLU A 107 -7.46 21.67 -22.38
C GLU A 107 -6.49 22.28 -23.41
N ILE A 108 -5.28 21.71 -23.54
CA ILE A 108 -4.29 22.12 -24.55
C ILE A 108 -4.86 22.03 -25.98
N GLU A 109 -5.59 20.95 -26.31
CA GLU A 109 -6.19 20.79 -27.65
C GLU A 109 -7.39 21.73 -27.88
N GLN A 110 -8.15 22.03 -26.82
CA GLN A 110 -9.23 23.02 -26.89
C GLN A 110 -8.67 24.43 -27.14
N ASP A 111 -7.66 24.84 -26.37
CA ASP A 111 -6.98 26.13 -26.51
C ASP A 111 -6.31 26.25 -27.86
N ARG A 112 -5.70 25.17 -28.37
CA ARG A 112 -5.15 25.10 -29.72
C ARG A 112 -6.22 25.41 -30.77
N THR A 113 -7.37 24.75 -30.67
CA THR A 113 -8.47 24.93 -31.63
C THR A 113 -9.00 26.35 -31.61
N TYR A 114 -9.22 26.91 -30.40
CA TYR A 114 -9.68 28.28 -30.24
C TYR A 114 -8.68 29.31 -30.78
N THR A 115 -7.39 29.11 -30.51
CA THR A 115 -6.32 30.00 -30.98
C THR A 115 -6.22 29.97 -32.50
N LEU A 116 -6.30 28.78 -33.13
CA LEU A 116 -6.26 28.67 -34.59
C LEU A 116 -7.44 29.37 -35.27
N ILE A 117 -8.65 29.27 -34.71
CA ILE A 117 -9.82 30.01 -35.20
C ILE A 117 -9.57 31.51 -35.10
N THR A 118 -9.14 31.98 -33.92
CA THR A 118 -8.89 33.41 -33.66
C THR A 118 -7.80 33.98 -34.57
N GLU A 119 -6.70 33.28 -34.77
CA GLU A 119 -5.62 33.71 -35.67
C GLU A 119 -6.05 33.69 -37.15
N SER A 120 -6.99 32.81 -37.54
CA SER A 120 -7.54 32.78 -38.90
C SER A 120 -8.51 33.92 -39.20
N GLU A 121 -9.15 34.48 -38.16
CA GLU A 121 -10.06 35.62 -38.26
C GLU A 121 -9.35 36.97 -38.10
N ARG A 122 -8.10 36.96 -37.62
CA ARG A 122 -7.33 38.17 -37.36
C ARG A 122 -6.84 38.81 -38.65
N ASP A 123 -7.12 40.10 -38.80
CA ASP A 123 -6.71 40.91 -39.94
C ASP A 123 -5.18 40.88 -40.22
N VAL A 124 -4.83 41.03 -41.49
CA VAL A 124 -3.45 41.18 -41.98
C VAL A 124 -3.27 42.61 -42.47
N ASP A 125 -2.59 43.44 -41.67
CA ASP A 125 -2.45 44.88 -41.93
C ASP A 125 -1.87 45.19 -43.32
N GLU A 126 -0.90 44.38 -43.78
CA GLU A 126 -0.28 44.55 -45.09
C GLU A 126 -1.24 44.22 -46.24
N GLN A 127 -2.10 43.21 -46.08
CA GLN A 127 -3.19 42.91 -47.01
C GLN A 127 -4.15 44.10 -47.10
N ILE A 128 -4.54 44.69 -45.97
CA ILE A 128 -5.45 45.84 -45.93
C ILE A 128 -4.86 47.02 -46.70
N LYS A 129 -3.58 47.36 -46.45
CA LYS A 129 -2.87 48.43 -47.15
C LYS A 129 -2.80 48.20 -48.66
N LEU A 130 -2.40 47.01 -49.09
CA LEU A 130 -2.33 46.66 -50.52
C LEU A 130 -3.70 46.70 -51.20
N LEU A 131 -4.77 46.31 -50.49
CA LEU A 131 -6.14 46.44 -51.00
C LEU A 131 -6.61 47.89 -51.07
N GLU A 132 -6.18 48.78 -50.16
CA GLU A 132 -6.45 50.21 -50.23
C GLU A 132 -5.71 50.88 -51.39
N GLU A 133 -4.44 50.52 -51.61
CA GLU A 133 -3.65 50.98 -52.76
C GLU A 133 -4.24 50.48 -54.09
N ALA A 134 -4.65 49.21 -54.15
CA ALA A 134 -5.35 48.65 -55.31
C ALA A 134 -6.64 49.42 -55.62
N LYS A 135 -7.42 49.76 -54.58
CA LYS A 135 -8.63 50.61 -54.72
C LYS A 135 -8.28 52.01 -55.21
N ALA A 136 -7.18 52.60 -54.74
CA ALA A 136 -6.73 53.92 -55.18
C ALA A 136 -6.33 53.90 -56.67
N GLU A 137 -5.50 52.95 -57.11
CA GLU A 137 -5.07 52.81 -58.51
C GLU A 137 -6.25 52.55 -59.46
N ALA A 138 -7.23 51.75 -59.02
CA ALA A 138 -8.45 51.53 -59.79
C ALA A 138 -9.27 52.81 -59.99
N LYS A 139 -9.29 53.73 -59.00
CA LYS A 139 -9.97 55.04 -59.13
C LYS A 139 -9.32 55.95 -60.17
N VAL A 140 -8.03 55.76 -60.45
CA VAL A 140 -7.28 56.50 -61.49
C VAL A 140 -7.25 55.73 -62.82
N CYS A 141 -8.08 54.69 -62.97
CA CYS A 141 -8.21 53.84 -64.17
C CYS A 141 -6.98 52.98 -64.50
N HIS A 142 -6.04 52.76 -63.58
CA HIS A 142 -4.90 51.84 -63.75
C HIS A 142 -5.27 50.41 -63.35
N PHE A 143 -6.13 49.76 -64.13
CA PHE A 143 -6.71 48.47 -63.76
C PHE A 143 -5.72 47.30 -63.68
N ASP A 144 -4.67 47.28 -64.51
CA ASP A 144 -3.70 46.19 -64.49
C ASP A 144 -2.85 46.22 -63.22
N LYS A 145 -2.40 47.41 -62.80
CA LYS A 145 -1.71 47.62 -61.53
C LYS A 145 -2.60 47.31 -60.33
N ALA A 146 -3.88 47.68 -60.38
CA ALA A 146 -4.84 47.34 -59.32
C ALA A 146 -5.06 45.81 -59.19
N LYS A 147 -5.07 45.06 -60.30
CA LYS A 147 -5.14 43.59 -60.27
C LYS A 147 -3.88 42.97 -59.67
N GLU A 148 -2.71 43.49 -60.02
CA GLU A 148 -1.43 43.04 -59.47
C GLU A 148 -1.38 43.26 -57.96
N LEU A 149 -1.70 44.46 -57.48
CA LEU A 149 -1.77 44.78 -56.04
C LEU A 149 -2.78 43.89 -55.29
N ARG A 150 -3.92 43.58 -55.91
CA ARG A 150 -4.91 42.65 -55.33
C ARG A 150 -4.34 41.23 -55.19
N GLN A 151 -3.58 40.77 -56.19
CA GLN A 151 -2.95 39.45 -56.14
C GLN A 151 -1.86 39.41 -55.07
N GLN A 152 -1.01 40.45 -55.02
CA GLN A 152 -0.01 40.61 -53.97
C GLN A 152 -0.66 40.61 -52.58
N ALA A 153 -1.76 41.34 -52.38
CA ALA A 153 -2.50 41.34 -51.12
C ALA A 153 -2.98 39.94 -50.71
N HIS A 154 -3.46 39.15 -51.67
CA HIS A 154 -3.87 37.76 -51.43
C HIS A 154 -2.69 36.87 -51.04
N ASP A 155 -1.57 36.98 -51.74
CA ASP A 155 -0.39 36.16 -51.50
C ASP A 155 0.25 36.48 -50.14
N VAL A 156 0.35 37.77 -49.79
CA VAL A 156 0.78 38.22 -48.46
C VAL A 156 -0.13 37.70 -47.35
N ALA A 157 -1.46 37.79 -47.53
CA ALA A 157 -2.41 37.28 -46.54
C ALA A 157 -2.25 35.77 -46.32
N LYS A 158 -2.07 35.01 -47.40
CA LYS A 158 -1.88 33.56 -47.34
C LYS A 158 -0.58 33.19 -46.62
N GLU A 159 0.51 33.87 -46.94
CA GLU A 159 1.81 33.63 -46.31
C GLU A 159 1.80 33.95 -44.82
N GLU A 160 1.22 35.10 -44.44
CA GLU A 160 1.15 35.53 -43.04
C GLU A 160 0.22 34.63 -42.20
N LEU A 161 -0.94 34.22 -42.74
CA LEU A 161 -1.82 33.27 -42.06
C LEU A 161 -1.17 31.90 -41.86
N GLU A 162 -0.43 31.41 -42.86
CA GLU A 162 0.31 30.15 -42.72
C GLU A 162 1.45 30.27 -41.71
N ARG A 163 2.17 31.40 -41.68
CA ARG A 163 3.19 31.69 -40.66
C ARG A 163 2.59 31.61 -39.25
N ARG A 164 1.50 32.34 -39.00
CA ARG A 164 0.79 32.35 -37.70
C ARG A 164 0.30 30.96 -37.30
N ARG A 165 -0.20 30.19 -38.27
CA ARG A 165 -0.62 28.80 -38.06
C ARG A 165 0.55 27.93 -37.61
N VAL A 166 1.67 27.96 -38.32
CA VAL A 166 2.86 27.15 -37.98
C VAL A 166 3.42 27.53 -36.62
N GLU A 167 3.47 28.83 -36.29
CA GLU A 167 3.90 29.31 -34.97
C GLU A 167 2.99 28.78 -33.86
N THR A 168 1.67 28.85 -34.07
CA THR A 168 0.67 28.33 -33.13
C THR A 168 0.81 26.82 -32.96
N GLU A 169 0.88 26.06 -34.05
CA GLU A 169 1.04 24.61 -34.02
C GLU A 169 2.34 24.20 -33.30
N THR A 170 3.43 24.91 -33.55
CA THR A 170 4.73 24.67 -32.89
C THR A 170 4.64 24.88 -31.37
N LYS A 171 4.02 25.98 -30.93
CA LYS A 171 3.83 26.28 -29.51
C LYS A 171 3.02 25.20 -28.80
N PHE A 172 1.89 24.78 -29.38
CA PHE A 172 1.05 23.74 -28.78
C PHE A 172 1.68 22.35 -28.83
N ALA A 173 2.50 22.05 -29.86
CA ALA A 173 3.29 20.82 -29.90
C ALA A 173 4.29 20.75 -28.74
N GLN A 174 5.01 21.84 -28.46
CA GLN A 174 5.95 21.92 -27.32
C GLN A 174 5.25 21.78 -25.97
N LEU A 175 4.08 22.41 -25.80
CA LEU A 175 3.28 22.26 -24.57
C LEU A 175 2.86 20.81 -24.37
N LYS A 176 2.34 20.16 -25.42
CA LYS A 176 1.94 18.75 -25.39
C LYS A 176 3.10 17.82 -25.05
N GLU A 177 4.26 18.03 -25.66
CA GLU A 177 5.47 17.24 -25.38
C GLU A 177 5.90 17.40 -23.91
N THR A 178 5.88 18.63 -23.40
CA THR A 178 6.21 18.92 -22.00
C THR A 178 5.24 18.22 -21.03
N THR A 179 3.93 18.28 -21.30
CA THR A 179 2.92 17.61 -20.46
C THR A 179 3.09 16.08 -20.48
N ILE A 180 3.35 15.49 -21.65
CA ILE A 180 3.61 14.04 -21.77
C ILE A 180 4.88 13.64 -20.99
N GLN A 181 5.94 14.45 -21.07
CA GLN A 181 7.18 14.19 -20.34
C GLN A 181 6.95 14.29 -18.82
N ASN A 182 6.22 15.32 -18.35
CA ASN A 182 5.84 15.46 -16.95
C ASN A 182 5.01 14.27 -16.45
N GLN A 183 4.03 13.80 -17.24
CA GLN A 183 3.25 12.61 -16.91
C GLN A 183 4.15 11.39 -16.72
N LYS A 184 5.11 11.19 -17.63
CA LYS A 184 6.06 10.08 -17.55
C LYS A 184 6.90 10.15 -16.28
N ASP A 185 7.47 11.31 -15.97
CA ASP A 185 8.34 11.49 -14.81
C ASP A 185 7.59 11.32 -13.49
N GLU A 186 6.34 11.78 -13.42
CA GLU A 186 5.47 11.56 -12.26
C GLU A 186 5.09 10.10 -12.07
N LEU A 187 4.71 9.38 -13.15
CA LEU A 187 4.39 7.96 -13.08
C LEU A 187 5.61 7.11 -12.70
N GLU A 188 6.80 7.47 -13.19
CA GLU A 188 8.05 6.83 -12.79
C GLU A 188 8.34 7.04 -11.30
N LYS A 189 8.13 8.28 -10.81
CA LYS A 189 8.27 8.58 -9.38
C LYS A 189 7.28 7.78 -8.53
N ILE A 190 6.00 7.73 -8.91
CA ILE A 190 4.95 6.95 -8.22
C ILE A 190 5.35 5.47 -8.16
N THR A 191 5.87 4.93 -9.27
CA THR A 191 6.33 3.54 -9.35
C THR A 191 7.50 3.28 -8.41
N LYS A 192 8.48 4.18 -8.37
CA LYS A 192 9.64 4.08 -7.48
C LYS A 192 9.26 4.17 -6.00
N ASP A 193 8.34 5.07 -5.66
CA ASP A 193 7.84 5.23 -4.30
C ASP A 193 7.07 3.98 -3.85
N HIS A 194 6.25 3.39 -4.74
CA HIS A 194 5.59 2.10 -4.52
C HIS A 194 6.57 0.96 -4.25
N GLU A 195 7.59 0.79 -5.11
CA GLU A 195 8.61 -0.25 -4.93
C GLU A 195 9.37 -0.08 -3.61
N THR A 196 9.66 1.17 -3.23
CA THR A 196 10.36 1.48 -1.97
C THR A 196 9.50 1.10 -0.77
N GLU A 197 8.23 1.53 -0.72
CA GLU A 197 7.33 1.25 0.40
C GLU A 197 7.02 -0.26 0.53
N VAL A 198 6.90 -0.97 -0.59
CA VAL A 198 6.80 -2.44 -0.63
C VAL A 198 8.04 -3.11 -0.03
N ASN A 199 9.24 -2.67 -0.41
CA ASN A 199 10.49 -3.26 0.08
C ASN A 199 10.71 -2.99 1.57
N GLU A 200 10.35 -1.79 2.03
CA GLU A 200 10.35 -1.44 3.46
C GLU A 200 9.38 -2.31 4.25
N GLU A 201 8.17 -2.52 3.73
CA GLU A 201 7.16 -3.38 4.35
C GLU A 201 7.65 -4.84 4.40
N HIS A 202 8.26 -5.35 3.33
CA HIS A 202 8.84 -6.69 3.32
C HIS A 202 9.93 -6.84 4.40
N THR A 203 10.85 -5.87 4.48
CA THR A 203 11.92 -5.86 5.48
C THR A 203 11.36 -5.78 6.91
N ARG A 204 10.31 -4.98 7.12
CA ARG A 204 9.64 -4.86 8.42
C ARG A 204 9.04 -6.20 8.83
N GLN A 205 8.35 -6.86 7.91
CA GLN A 205 7.70 -8.14 8.14
C GLN A 205 8.71 -9.27 8.40
N GLU A 206 9.84 -9.29 7.71
CA GLU A 206 10.93 -10.25 7.99
C GLU A 206 11.47 -10.07 9.41
N LYS A 207 11.76 -8.84 9.82
CA LYS A 207 12.23 -8.55 11.18
C LYS A 207 11.21 -8.95 12.24
N GLN A 208 9.92 -8.68 12.01
CA GLN A 208 8.85 -9.08 12.91
C GLN A 208 8.77 -10.61 13.03
N PHE A 209 8.79 -11.33 11.91
CA PHE A 209 8.76 -12.78 11.89
C PHE A 209 9.96 -13.41 12.63
N GLU A 210 11.17 -12.90 12.38
CA GLU A 210 12.38 -13.35 13.10
C GLU A 210 12.28 -13.10 14.60
N ASN A 211 11.73 -11.95 15.02
CA ASN A 211 11.54 -11.62 16.42
C ASN A 211 10.50 -12.54 17.07
N SER A 212 9.37 -12.80 16.41
CA SER A 212 8.36 -13.75 16.88
C SER A 212 8.94 -15.15 17.05
N ILE A 213 9.75 -15.64 16.08
CA ILE A 213 10.43 -16.94 16.23
C ILE A 213 11.37 -16.95 17.44
N LYS A 214 12.16 -15.89 17.66
CA LYS A 214 13.05 -15.79 18.82
C LYS A 214 12.26 -15.83 20.13
N GLU A 215 11.18 -15.06 20.23
CA GLU A 215 10.28 -15.06 21.40
C GLU A 215 9.73 -16.47 21.68
N PHE A 216 9.29 -17.18 20.64
CA PHE A 216 8.77 -18.55 20.80
C PHE A 216 9.84 -19.51 21.30
N ILE A 217 11.05 -19.44 20.74
CA ILE A 217 12.19 -20.27 21.16
C ILE A 217 12.53 -20.01 22.63
N ASP A 218 12.53 -18.75 23.06
CA ASP A 218 12.87 -18.39 24.43
C ASP A 218 11.81 -18.86 25.43
N GLU A 219 10.52 -18.82 25.07
CA GLU A 219 9.46 -19.36 25.91
C GLU A 219 9.53 -20.90 26.01
N PHE A 220 9.82 -21.60 24.90
CA PHE A 220 10.05 -23.06 24.94
C PHE A 220 11.20 -23.43 25.89
N LYS A 221 12.32 -22.71 25.83
CA LYS A 221 13.45 -22.89 26.77
C LYS A 221 13.07 -22.55 28.21
N MET A 222 12.19 -21.57 28.41
CA MET A 222 11.71 -21.22 29.74
C MET A 222 10.87 -22.36 30.33
N ILE A 223 9.99 -22.98 29.54
CA ILE A 223 9.23 -24.15 29.94
C ILE A 223 10.19 -25.31 30.29
N GLU A 224 11.17 -25.59 29.43
CA GLU A 224 12.21 -26.61 29.68
C GLU A 224 12.93 -26.35 31.03
N THR A 225 13.41 -25.13 31.23
CA THR A 225 14.16 -24.75 32.45
C THR A 225 13.32 -24.93 33.71
N LYS A 226 12.04 -24.50 33.67
CA LYS A 226 11.09 -24.68 34.78
C LYS A 226 10.83 -26.15 35.06
N SER A 227 10.66 -26.97 34.02
CA SER A 227 10.45 -28.41 34.15
C SER A 227 11.66 -29.13 34.74
N ILE A 228 12.87 -28.81 34.29
CA ILE A 228 14.12 -29.36 34.86
C ILE A 228 14.27 -28.97 36.34
N ALA A 229 13.97 -27.72 36.70
CA ALA A 229 14.00 -27.28 38.09
C ALA A 229 13.00 -28.08 38.95
N ASN A 230 11.78 -28.34 38.44
CA ASN A 230 10.79 -29.15 39.13
C ASN A 230 11.25 -30.61 39.29
N PHE A 231 11.88 -31.20 38.27
CA PHE A 231 12.45 -32.56 38.38
C PHE A 231 13.55 -32.61 39.44
N ASN A 232 14.47 -31.63 39.45
CA ASN A 232 15.54 -31.56 40.43
C ASN A 232 15.02 -31.41 41.87
N ALA A 233 13.90 -30.70 42.06
CA ALA A 233 13.29 -30.53 43.38
C ALA A 233 12.67 -31.83 43.94
N VAL A 234 12.25 -32.74 43.06
CA VAL A 234 11.60 -34.02 43.41
C VAL A 234 12.61 -35.18 43.46
N ALA A 235 13.81 -35.01 42.90
CA ALA A 235 14.80 -36.06 42.78
C ALA A 235 15.29 -36.61 44.12
N THR A 236 15.15 -37.94 44.29
CA THR A 236 15.79 -38.71 45.35
C THR A 236 16.87 -39.60 44.75
N LYS A 237 17.79 -40.13 45.58
CA LYS A 237 19.00 -40.87 45.13
C LYS A 237 18.71 -42.07 44.21
N ASN A 238 17.47 -42.56 44.17
CA ASN A 238 17.06 -43.79 43.49
C ASN A 238 16.16 -43.56 42.26
N VAL A 239 15.98 -42.32 41.80
CA VAL A 239 15.13 -42.00 40.63
C VAL A 239 15.99 -41.61 39.43
N ASN A 240 15.66 -42.15 38.25
CA ASN A 240 16.37 -41.84 37.01
C ASN A 240 16.00 -40.45 36.46
N LEU A 241 16.56 -39.42 37.09
CA LEU A 241 16.42 -38.00 36.70
C LEU A 241 16.94 -37.74 35.27
N ALA A 242 17.95 -38.49 34.84
CA ALA A 242 18.59 -38.28 33.54
C ALA A 242 17.63 -38.53 32.38
N ASP A 243 16.81 -39.58 32.45
CA ASP A 243 15.83 -39.92 31.42
C ASP A 243 14.78 -38.80 31.25
N MET A 244 14.22 -38.31 32.37
CA MET A 244 13.17 -37.27 32.35
C MET A 244 13.70 -35.94 31.80
N VAL A 245 14.93 -35.58 32.18
CA VAL A 245 15.60 -34.38 31.68
C VAL A 245 15.94 -34.52 30.19
N SER A 246 16.35 -35.71 29.74
CA SER A 246 16.60 -35.97 28.33
C SER A 246 15.32 -35.86 27.50
N GLU A 247 14.23 -36.43 27.99
CA GLU A 247 12.94 -36.44 27.30
C GLU A 247 12.35 -35.03 27.13
N ILE A 248 12.38 -34.18 28.17
CA ILE A 248 11.88 -32.80 28.04
C ILE A 248 12.75 -31.96 27.10
N LYS A 249 14.06 -32.20 27.08
CA LYS A 249 15.00 -31.54 26.17
C LYS A 249 14.72 -31.92 24.73
N GLU A 250 14.48 -33.20 24.46
CA GLU A 250 14.16 -33.70 23.13
C GLU A 250 12.87 -33.06 22.60
N VAL A 251 11.80 -33.08 23.39
CA VAL A 251 10.51 -32.47 23.00
C VAL A 251 10.66 -30.96 22.74
N THR A 252 11.36 -30.25 23.62
CA THR A 252 11.61 -28.81 23.45
C THR A 252 12.43 -28.53 22.19
N GLN A 253 13.48 -29.32 21.96
CA GLN A 253 14.36 -29.16 20.81
C GLN A 253 13.64 -29.46 19.49
N GLU A 254 12.72 -30.43 19.47
CA GLU A 254 11.87 -30.71 18.32
C GLU A 254 11.01 -29.49 17.96
N GLN A 255 10.39 -28.83 18.95
CA GLN A 255 9.62 -27.61 18.71
C GLN A 255 10.49 -26.45 18.24
N ILE A 256 11.68 -26.26 18.83
CA ILE A 256 12.64 -25.25 18.38
C ILE A 256 13.03 -25.48 16.92
N ASN A 257 13.31 -26.73 16.54
CA ASN A 257 13.66 -27.08 15.17
C ASN A 257 12.50 -26.87 14.21
N TYR A 258 11.27 -27.19 14.63
CA TYR A 258 10.06 -26.91 13.86
C TYR A 258 9.92 -25.42 13.52
N PHE A 259 10.06 -24.52 14.51
CA PHE A 259 9.93 -23.08 14.27
C PHE A 259 11.12 -22.48 13.52
N LYS A 260 12.34 -22.98 13.73
CA LYS A 260 13.51 -22.57 12.92
C LYS A 260 13.40 -23.02 11.47
N GLY A 261 12.77 -24.18 11.23
CA GLY A 261 12.56 -24.73 9.90
C GLY A 261 11.43 -24.05 9.12
N LYS A 262 10.58 -23.25 9.79
CA LYS A 262 9.57 -22.46 9.09
C LYS A 262 10.23 -21.35 8.29
N GLN A 263 10.27 -21.53 6.98
CA GLN A 263 10.45 -20.41 6.07
C GLN A 263 9.20 -19.54 6.12
N ARG A 264 9.42 -18.22 6.07
CA ARG A 264 8.34 -17.29 5.82
C ARG A 264 7.74 -17.66 4.46
N VAL A 265 6.45 -17.97 4.43
CA VAL A 265 5.70 -17.98 3.17
C VAL A 265 5.57 -16.52 2.77
N VAL A 266 6.61 -15.99 2.12
CA VAL A 266 6.50 -14.72 1.41
C VAL A 266 5.38 -14.96 0.41
N PRO A 267 4.27 -14.21 0.47
CA PRO A 267 3.33 -14.22 -0.64
C PRO A 267 4.19 -13.86 -1.86
N VAL A 268 4.43 -14.82 -2.75
CA VAL A 268 5.05 -14.54 -4.03
C VAL A 268 4.18 -13.44 -4.60
N MET A 269 4.70 -12.21 -4.72
CA MET A 269 4.01 -11.12 -5.39
C MET A 269 3.60 -11.67 -6.74
N GLN A 270 2.34 -12.04 -6.84
CA GLN A 270 1.87 -12.67 -8.04
C GLN A 270 1.85 -11.55 -9.08
N GLN A 271 2.23 -11.84 -10.31
CA GLN A 271 2.50 -10.84 -11.37
C GLN A 271 1.36 -9.85 -11.66
N TYR A 272 0.20 -10.02 -11.03
CA TYR A 272 -0.98 -9.17 -11.04
C TYR A 272 -0.89 -7.92 -10.13
N GLU A 273 0.18 -7.78 -9.33
CA GLU A 273 0.41 -6.60 -8.46
C GLU A 273 1.42 -5.59 -9.03
N LYS A 274 1.71 -5.66 -10.34
CA LYS A 274 2.31 -4.49 -11.02
C LYS A 274 1.22 -3.44 -11.16
N LEU A 275 1.51 -2.21 -10.71
CA LEU A 275 0.62 -1.07 -10.92
C LEU A 275 0.13 -1.08 -12.36
N LYS A 276 -1.19 -1.00 -12.53
CA LYS A 276 -1.78 -0.94 -13.86
C LYS A 276 -1.58 0.47 -14.37
N ILE A 277 -0.44 0.70 -14.98
CA ILE A 277 -0.19 1.89 -15.76
C ILE A 277 -1.00 1.72 -17.03
N GLY A 278 -2.05 2.52 -17.17
CA GLY A 278 -2.75 2.62 -18.43
C GLY A 278 -1.73 3.05 -19.45
N THR A 279 -1.41 2.20 -20.43
CA THR A 279 -0.77 2.72 -21.64
C THR A 279 -1.80 3.66 -22.22
N THR A 280 -1.63 4.95 -21.98
CA THR A 280 -2.30 6.02 -22.70
C THR A 280 -1.81 5.90 -24.13
N LYS A 281 -2.34 4.92 -24.87
CA LYS A 281 -2.45 5.05 -26.31
C LYS A 281 -3.22 6.36 -26.46
N PRO A 282 -2.61 7.42 -27.01
CA PRO A 282 -3.35 8.63 -27.25
C PRO A 282 -4.61 8.20 -28.00
N PRO A 283 -5.80 8.69 -27.61
CA PRO A 283 -6.99 8.44 -28.41
C PRO A 283 -6.58 8.74 -29.83
N LYS A 284 -6.83 7.77 -30.72
CA LYS A 284 -6.60 7.94 -32.13
C LYS A 284 -7.59 9.01 -32.55
N VAL A 285 -7.21 10.27 -32.37
CA VAL A 285 -7.88 11.42 -32.94
C VAL A 285 -7.67 11.19 -34.42
N GLU A 286 -8.65 10.53 -35.04
CA GLU A 286 -8.83 10.63 -36.47
C GLU A 286 -8.97 12.12 -36.72
N SER A 287 -7.85 12.74 -37.09
CA SER A 287 -7.81 14.08 -37.66
C SER A 287 -8.97 14.14 -38.63
N PRO A 288 -9.93 15.08 -38.47
CA PRO A 288 -11.06 15.17 -39.36
C PRO A 288 -10.49 15.23 -40.76
N LYS A 289 -10.80 14.22 -41.58
CA LYS A 289 -10.43 14.23 -42.99
C LYS A 289 -10.87 15.61 -43.52
N PRO A 290 -9.99 16.39 -44.15
CA PRO A 290 -10.44 17.56 -44.87
C PRO A 290 -11.45 17.05 -45.89
N SER A 291 -12.73 17.28 -45.59
CA SER A 291 -13.80 17.14 -46.55
C SER A 291 -13.51 18.17 -47.61
N MET A 292 -12.83 17.73 -48.67
CA MET A 292 -12.77 18.41 -49.95
C MET A 292 -14.18 18.37 -50.54
N ALA A 293 -15.10 19.12 -49.93
CA ALA A 293 -16.33 19.51 -50.58
C ALA A 293 -15.92 20.47 -51.69
N LYS A 294 -15.91 19.96 -52.93
CA LYS A 294 -15.88 20.76 -54.15
C LYS A 294 -16.98 21.81 -54.06
N THR A 295 -16.61 23.02 -53.67
CA THR A 295 -17.44 24.22 -53.83
C THR A 295 -17.18 24.78 -55.22
N THR A 296 -17.80 24.16 -56.20
CA THR A 296 -18.11 24.85 -57.46
C THR A 296 -19.31 25.75 -57.20
N GLY A 297 -19.11 27.07 -57.14
CA GLY A 297 -20.24 28.01 -57.21
C GLY A 297 -20.08 29.30 -56.42
N ALA A 298 -19.64 30.34 -57.12
CA ALA A 298 -20.03 31.75 -56.95
C ALA A 298 -19.96 32.39 -55.55
N PHE A 299 -18.91 33.19 -55.34
CA PHE A 299 -18.95 34.32 -54.40
C PHE A 299 -20.03 35.33 -54.84
N PRO A 300 -21.00 35.70 -53.99
CA PRO A 300 -21.77 36.91 -54.22
C PRO A 300 -20.96 38.14 -53.82
N ASN A 301 -21.03 39.13 -54.69
CA ASN A 301 -20.47 40.46 -54.60
C ASN A 301 -20.84 41.14 -53.26
N VAL A 302 -19.82 41.54 -52.49
CA VAL A 302 -19.97 42.45 -51.34
C VAL A 302 -19.98 43.87 -51.88
N ALA A 303 -21.16 44.33 -52.30
CA ALA A 303 -21.43 45.74 -52.57
C ALA A 303 -22.95 45.98 -52.55
N GLU A 304 -23.54 46.00 -51.35
CA GLU A 304 -24.74 46.78 -50.98
C GLU A 304 -25.28 46.24 -49.66
N ARG A 305 -25.07 46.99 -48.58
CA ARG A 305 -26.00 47.13 -47.45
C ARG A 305 -25.45 48.15 -46.47
N SER A 306 -25.78 49.40 -46.76
CA SER A 306 -25.76 50.49 -45.79
C SER A 306 -27.17 50.71 -45.24
N PHE A 307 -27.27 50.81 -43.92
CA PHE A 307 -28.31 51.49 -43.13
C PHE A 307 -29.73 50.89 -42.92
N LYS A 308 -30.12 50.96 -41.63
CA LYS A 308 -31.44 50.80 -40.96
C LYS A 308 -31.88 49.34 -40.72
N ALA A 309 -32.33 48.94 -39.53
CA ALA A 309 -33.08 49.69 -38.53
C ALA A 309 -32.86 49.16 -37.08
N GLN A 310 -32.93 50.09 -36.14
CA GLN A 310 -33.33 49.86 -34.76
C GLN A 310 -34.78 49.35 -34.72
N SER A 311 -35.08 48.39 -33.84
CA SER A 311 -36.10 48.49 -32.78
C SER A 311 -36.69 47.12 -32.39
N ALA A 312 -36.77 46.95 -31.07
CA ALA A 312 -37.80 46.23 -30.32
C ALA A 312 -37.99 44.72 -30.55
N PHE A 313 -37.51 43.93 -29.58
CA PHE A 313 -38.44 43.13 -28.78
C PHE A 313 -37.88 42.90 -27.37
N SER A 314 -38.47 43.59 -26.40
CA SER A 314 -38.38 43.29 -24.98
C SER A 314 -39.60 42.45 -24.58
N LYS A 315 -39.39 41.40 -23.79
CA LYS A 315 -40.21 40.97 -22.61
C LYS A 315 -39.72 39.59 -22.14
N THR A 316 -38.97 39.54 -21.03
CA THR A 316 -39.40 39.15 -19.64
C THR A 316 -39.88 37.70 -19.54
N THR A 317 -39.34 36.83 -18.69
CA THR A 317 -39.56 36.78 -17.22
C THR A 317 -38.48 35.89 -16.53
N ASN A 318 -37.78 36.38 -15.52
CA ASN A 318 -37.98 36.23 -14.05
C ASN A 318 -37.41 34.98 -13.36
N SER A 319 -36.61 35.28 -12.33
CA SER A 319 -36.38 34.56 -11.07
C SER A 319 -35.50 33.30 -11.14
N ALA A 320 -34.65 32.95 -10.19
CA ALA A 320 -34.52 33.39 -8.79
C ALA A 320 -33.12 33.03 -8.25
N ASN A 321 -32.61 33.85 -7.33
CA ASN A 321 -32.03 33.47 -6.04
C ASN A 321 -31.15 32.20 -5.92
N ARG A 322 -29.85 32.40 -5.62
CA ARG A 322 -29.16 32.04 -4.34
C ARG A 322 -27.64 32.06 -4.60
N SER A 323 -26.94 33.11 -4.16
CA SER A 323 -26.25 33.21 -2.86
C SER A 323 -25.28 32.06 -2.59
N ARG A 324 -23.98 32.37 -2.74
CA ARG A 324 -22.84 31.66 -2.17
C ARG A 324 -23.01 31.44 -0.67
N PRO A 325 -22.32 30.44 -0.10
CA PRO A 325 -21.36 30.80 0.94
C PRO A 325 -19.96 30.23 0.71
N MET A 326 -19.00 31.05 1.11
CA MET A 326 -17.59 30.74 1.26
C MET A 326 -17.35 29.96 2.56
N SER A 327 -16.35 29.08 2.52
CA SER A 327 -15.36 28.78 3.56
C SER A 327 -15.81 28.55 5.02
N SER A 328 -15.59 27.33 5.52
CA SER A 328 -14.98 27.10 6.84
C SER A 328 -14.51 25.65 7.00
N ILE A 329 -13.28 25.33 6.61
CA ILE A 329 -12.55 24.19 7.19
C ILE A 329 -11.17 24.70 7.54
N GLY A 330 -11.00 25.02 8.82
CA GLY A 330 -9.75 25.44 9.40
C GLY A 330 -9.73 25.08 10.87
N LEU A 331 -8.67 24.34 11.24
CA LEU A 331 -8.08 24.20 12.57
C LEU A 331 -8.69 23.16 13.53
N LEU A 332 -8.26 21.90 13.33
CA LEU A 332 -8.02 20.96 14.42
C LEU A 332 -6.87 21.49 15.31
N SER A 333 -7.26 22.06 16.45
CA SER A 333 -6.37 22.39 17.56
C SER A 333 -5.93 21.11 18.27
N LEU A 334 -4.71 20.63 17.97
CA LEU A 334 -3.96 19.75 18.86
C LEU A 334 -3.34 20.60 19.98
N ARG A 335 -3.89 20.49 21.20
CA ARG A 335 -3.20 20.94 22.41
C ARG A 335 -2.58 19.74 23.14
N PRO A 336 -1.37 19.93 23.71
CA PRO A 336 -0.54 18.86 24.25
C PRO A 336 -0.99 18.39 25.63
N MET A 337 -0.72 17.11 25.90
CA MET A 337 -0.85 16.51 27.23
C MET A 337 0.12 17.17 28.22
N SER A 338 -0.45 17.72 29.29
CA SER A 338 0.25 18.09 30.51
C SER A 338 0.70 16.81 31.24
N ARG A 339 2.03 16.61 31.29
CA ARG A 339 2.70 15.82 32.32
C ARG A 339 2.92 16.73 33.53
N ALA A 340 2.32 16.39 34.67
CA ALA A 340 2.91 16.51 36.01
C ALA A 340 1.87 16.13 37.08
N ASN A 341 2.08 15.01 37.78
CA ASN A 341 2.57 15.11 39.16
C ASN A 341 2.89 13.74 39.76
N ARG A 342 4.10 13.67 40.30
CA ARG A 342 4.51 12.77 41.37
C ARG A 342 3.65 13.03 42.60
N LYS A 343 3.20 11.96 43.27
CA LYS A 343 3.57 11.66 44.66
C LYS A 343 3.57 10.15 44.82
#